data_AF-A0A7D4BEN3-F1
#
_entry.id   AF-A0A7D4BEN3-F1
#
_cell.length_a   1.000
_cell.length_b   1.000
_cell.length_c   1.000
_cell.angle_alpha   90.00
_cell.angle_beta   90.00
_cell.angle_gamma   90.00
#
_symmetry.space_group_name_H-M   'P 1'
#
loop_
_entity.id
_entity.type
_entity.pdbx_description
1 polymer ?
#
loop_
_entity_poly.entity_id
_entity_poly.type
_entity_poly.pdbx_seq_one_letter_code
_entity_poly.pdbx_strand_id
1 'polypeptide(L)'
;MKQLVVMLCLVCCLNSLLAQNTHIIYRDYMYNGKKLFSTTRIIPGSKSKNIHEKITCKKLISLKHEDKTYISCLGSDMSLHFLQLSSDTNLIKTIIELNYGEDASYYPIDVYTFEAEKGSKDIVVKFVEGEGPVYLIKIYRWDFSKNTISDIYTSQFYFSYPSWNPFAKKEEIRIEKGYIVIPYCLGCQSGEDGVLKTDTLFYLLEQKTYSIR
;
A
#
# COMPACT_ATOMS: atom_id res chain seq x y z
N MET A 1 49.56 2.87 22.18
CA MET A 1 48.93 2.64 20.86
C MET A 1 47.41 2.40 20.90
N LYS A 2 46.83 1.74 21.92
CA LYS A 2 45.37 1.47 21.95
C LYS A 2 44.48 2.72 22.09
N GLN A 3 44.92 3.78 22.77
CA GLN A 3 44.14 5.01 22.95
C GLN A 3 44.04 5.89 21.69
N LEU A 4 45.05 5.85 20.81
CA LEU A 4 45.05 6.66 19.59
C LEU A 4 44.03 6.15 18.54
N VAL A 5 43.82 4.83 18.51
CA VAL A 5 42.86 4.18 17.61
C VAL A 5 41.41 4.50 18.00
N VAL A 6 41.11 4.55 19.31
CA VAL A 6 39.77 4.91 19.81
C VAL A 6 39.43 6.36 19.48
N MET A 7 40.39 7.28 19.56
CA MET A 7 40.17 8.70 19.25
C MET A 7 39.96 8.94 17.75
N LEU A 8 40.66 8.20 16.87
CA LEU A 8 40.44 8.26 15.42
C LEU A 8 39.06 7.73 15.02
N CYS A 9 38.59 6.64 15.63
CA CYS A 9 37.26 6.10 15.38
C CYS A 9 36.15 7.06 15.85
N LEU A 10 36.34 7.77 16.97
CA LEU A 10 35.37 8.77 17.43
C LEU A 10 35.31 9.99 16.52
N VAL A 11 36.44 10.48 16.00
CA VAL A 11 36.46 11.59 15.02
C VAL A 11 35.83 11.17 13.70
N CYS A 12 36.03 9.93 13.24
CA CYS A 12 35.35 9.40 12.06
C CYS A 12 33.84 9.23 12.25
N CYS A 13 33.38 8.83 13.45
CA CYS A 13 31.96 8.76 13.79
C CYS A 13 31.33 10.16 13.94
N LEU A 14 32.04 11.12 14.53
CA LEU A 14 31.60 12.52 14.64
C LEU A 14 31.58 13.19 13.27
N ASN A 15 32.54 12.93 12.38
CA ASN A 15 32.50 13.43 11.00
C ASN A 15 31.42 12.77 10.16
N SER A 16 31.01 11.52 10.43
CA SER A 16 29.86 10.92 9.74
C SER A 16 28.51 11.39 10.32
N LEU A 17 28.46 11.76 11.60
CA LEU A 17 27.34 12.48 12.21
C LEU A 17 27.26 13.96 11.78
N LEU A 18 28.40 14.63 11.55
CA LEU A 18 28.47 16.02 11.05
C LEU A 18 28.41 16.11 9.52
N ALA A 19 28.77 15.05 8.79
CA ALA A 19 28.55 14.93 7.34
C ALA A 19 27.15 14.41 6.98
N GLN A 20 26.28 14.18 7.98
CA GLN A 20 24.84 14.35 7.77
C GLN A 20 24.58 15.86 7.57
N ASN A 21 25.02 16.37 6.42
CA ASN A 21 24.38 17.47 5.77
C ASN A 21 22.90 17.11 5.74
N THR A 22 22.15 17.73 6.64
CA THR A 22 20.70 17.69 6.74
C THR A 22 20.15 18.30 5.46
N HIS A 23 20.19 17.53 4.39
CA HIS A 23 19.41 17.80 3.21
C HIS A 23 17.97 17.81 3.69
N ILE A 24 17.38 19.00 3.76
CA ILE A 24 15.95 19.11 3.97
C ILE A 24 15.33 18.60 2.67
N ILE A 25 14.77 17.40 2.73
CA ILE A 25 14.05 16.75 1.64
C ILE A 25 12.62 17.28 1.71
N TYR A 26 12.29 18.23 0.84
CA TYR A 26 10.90 18.62 0.63
C TYR A 26 10.31 17.71 -0.45
N ARG A 27 9.16 17.09 -0.17
CA ARG A 27 8.40 16.33 -1.15
C ARG A 27 7.09 17.06 -1.44
N ASP A 28 7.03 17.71 -2.59
CA ASP A 28 5.79 18.27 -3.10
C ASP A 28 5.10 17.21 -3.94
N TYR A 29 3.79 17.08 -3.79
CA TYR A 29 3.04 16.10 -4.54
C TYR A 29 1.97 16.75 -5.40
N MET A 30 1.84 16.26 -6.63
CA MET A 30 0.83 16.71 -7.58
C MET A 30 0.09 15.51 -8.15
N TYR A 31 -1.24 15.61 -8.25
CA TYR A 31 -2.08 14.57 -8.81
C TYR A 31 -2.88 15.11 -9.99
N ASN A 32 -2.87 14.39 -11.12
CA ASN A 32 -3.53 14.82 -12.36
C ASN A 32 -4.65 13.89 -12.83
N GLY A 33 -5.20 13.05 -11.95
CA GLY A 33 -6.26 12.08 -12.28
C GLY A 33 -5.74 10.65 -12.52
N LYS A 34 -4.51 10.48 -13.01
CA LYS A 34 -3.94 9.13 -13.27
C LYS A 34 -2.52 8.94 -12.77
N LYS A 35 -1.80 10.02 -12.52
CA LYS A 35 -0.39 10.01 -12.11
C LYS A 35 -0.24 10.82 -10.84
N LEU A 36 0.59 10.31 -9.94
CA LEU A 36 1.09 11.04 -8.79
C LEU A 36 2.53 11.44 -9.12
N PHE A 37 2.86 12.70 -8.91
CA PHE A 37 4.21 13.20 -9.07
C PHE A 37 4.73 13.57 -7.69
N SER A 38 5.91 13.10 -7.33
CA SER A 38 6.67 13.61 -6.20
C SER A 38 7.81 14.48 -6.75
N THR A 39 7.91 15.70 -6.25
CA THR A 39 9.09 16.54 -6.47
C THR A 39 9.89 16.53 -5.19
N THR A 40 10.98 15.77 -5.19
CA THR A 40 11.95 15.77 -4.11
C THR A 40 12.93 16.91 -4.34
N ARG A 41 12.85 17.95 -3.52
CA ARG A 41 13.82 19.04 -3.49
C ARG A 41 14.90 18.69 -2.48
N ILE A 42 16.11 18.47 -2.96
CA ILE A 42 17.30 18.32 -2.11
C ILE A 42 17.98 19.69 -2.09
N ILE A 43 18.13 20.28 -0.91
CA ILE A 43 18.90 21.52 -0.72
C ILE A 43 20.28 21.16 -0.13
N PRO A 44 21.30 20.88 -0.95
CA PRO A 44 22.68 20.92 -0.52
C PRO A 44 23.16 22.37 -0.53
N GLY A 45 23.23 23.01 0.64
CA GLY A 45 23.94 24.28 0.88
C GLY A 45 23.53 25.50 0.04
N SER A 46 23.78 25.49 -1.28
CA SER A 46 23.62 26.62 -2.21
C SER A 46 23.02 26.29 -3.59
N LYS A 47 22.72 25.03 -3.92
CA LYS A 47 22.07 24.65 -5.21
C LYS A 47 20.94 23.66 -5.00
N SER A 48 19.70 24.07 -5.22
CA SER A 48 18.57 23.12 -5.18
C SER A 48 18.62 22.17 -6.38
N LYS A 49 18.67 20.86 -6.12
CA LYS A 49 18.40 19.85 -7.14
C LYS A 49 16.94 19.42 -6.99
N ASN A 50 16.14 19.64 -8.03
CA ASN A 50 14.79 19.11 -8.12
C ASN A 50 14.86 17.73 -8.76
N ILE A 51 14.45 16.70 -8.03
CA ILE A 51 14.25 15.37 -8.57
C ILE A 51 12.75 15.19 -8.72
N HIS A 52 12.30 15.09 -9.97
CA HIS A 52 10.90 14.80 -10.28
C HIS A 52 10.76 13.29 -10.45
N GLU A 53 10.18 12.66 -9.44
CA GLU A 53 9.82 11.25 -9.48
C GLU A 53 8.35 11.13 -9.87
N LYS A 54 8.11 10.31 -10.89
CA LYS A 54 6.77 10.05 -11.38
C LYS A 54 6.33 8.69 -10.86
N ILE A 55 5.30 8.70 -10.01
CA ILE A 55 4.63 7.50 -9.54
C ILE A 55 3.45 7.23 -10.47
N THR A 56 3.54 6.13 -11.21
CA THR A 56 2.46 5.71 -12.09
C THR A 56 1.49 4.85 -11.29
N CYS A 57 0.25 5.31 -11.10
CA CYS A 57 -0.78 4.52 -10.44
C CYS A 57 -1.21 3.37 -11.36
N LYS A 58 -0.99 2.13 -10.93
CA LYS A 58 -1.51 0.91 -11.60
C LYS A 58 -3.02 0.81 -11.46
N LYS A 59 -3.55 1.10 -10.26
CA LYS A 59 -4.98 1.11 -9.97
C LYS A 59 -5.34 2.24 -9.03
N LEU A 60 -6.54 2.80 -9.21
CA LEU A 60 -6.99 3.98 -8.50
C LEU A 60 -8.45 3.86 -8.07
N ILE A 61 -8.73 4.27 -6.85
CA ILE A 61 -10.06 4.31 -6.28
C ILE A 61 -10.31 5.70 -5.70
N SER A 62 -11.31 6.39 -6.22
CA SER A 62 -11.71 7.73 -5.76
C SER A 62 -13.07 7.68 -5.06
N LEU A 63 -13.22 8.44 -3.98
CA LEU A 63 -14.48 8.66 -3.29
C LEU A 63 -14.61 10.16 -2.96
N LYS A 64 -15.80 10.73 -3.20
CA LYS A 64 -16.13 12.08 -2.75
C LYS A 64 -16.85 12.01 -1.41
N HIS A 65 -16.39 12.79 -0.44
CA HIS A 65 -17.03 12.93 0.85
C HIS A 65 -16.91 14.39 1.30
N GLU A 66 -18.06 15.03 1.54
CA GLU A 66 -18.14 16.48 1.82
C GLU A 66 -17.43 17.31 0.73
N ASP A 67 -16.59 18.26 1.14
CA ASP A 67 -15.79 19.13 0.28
C ASP A 67 -14.44 18.50 -0.14
N LYS A 68 -14.25 17.18 0.06
CA LYS A 68 -12.98 16.50 -0.19
C LYS A 68 -13.12 15.31 -1.13
N THR A 69 -12.03 15.01 -1.83
CA THR A 69 -11.88 13.78 -2.61
C THR A 69 -10.78 12.92 -2.01
N TYR A 70 -11.11 11.67 -1.69
CA TYR A 70 -10.22 10.69 -1.09
C TYR A 70 -9.82 9.66 -2.13
N ILE A 71 -8.52 9.53 -2.37
CA ILE A 71 -7.95 8.68 -3.42
C ILE A 71 -7.05 7.64 -2.79
N SER A 72 -7.25 6.39 -3.21
CA SER A 72 -6.39 5.26 -2.86
C SER A 72 -5.76 4.76 -4.14
N CYS A 73 -4.43 4.73 -4.22
CA CYS A 73 -3.67 4.37 -5.42
C CYS A 73 -2.66 3.26 -5.10
N LEU A 74 -2.60 2.26 -5.98
CA LEU A 74 -1.51 1.30 -6.03
C LEU A 74 -0.44 1.81 -7.00
N GLY A 75 0.75 2.11 -6.49
CA GLY A 75 1.91 2.55 -7.26
C GLY A 75 2.51 1.43 -8.11
N SER A 76 3.22 1.81 -9.17
CA SER A 76 3.96 0.87 -10.03
C SER A 76 5.08 0.15 -9.29
N ASP A 77 5.64 0.85 -8.31
CA ASP A 77 6.66 0.51 -7.32
C ASP A 77 6.11 -0.27 -6.12
N MET A 78 4.91 -0.84 -6.22
CA MET A 78 4.31 -1.69 -5.18
C MET A 78 4.02 -0.94 -3.85
N SER A 79 3.87 0.37 -3.91
CA SER A 79 3.50 1.22 -2.78
C SER A 79 1.99 1.48 -2.78
N LEU A 80 1.40 1.68 -1.60
CA LEU A 80 0.03 2.16 -1.46
C LEU A 80 0.06 3.64 -1.07
N HIS A 81 -0.67 4.45 -1.83
CA HIS A 81 -0.82 5.87 -1.57
C HIS A 81 -2.26 6.21 -1.24
N PHE A 82 -2.44 7.02 -0.21
CA PHE A 82 -3.73 7.55 0.19
C PHE A 82 -3.65 9.07 0.17
N LEU A 83 -4.38 9.68 -0.77
CA LEU A 83 -4.32 11.12 -1.08
C LEU A 83 -5.66 11.78 -0.74
N GLN A 84 -5.63 12.82 0.08
CA GLN A 84 -6.79 13.68 0.30
C GLN A 84 -6.65 14.96 -0.51
N LEU A 85 -7.59 15.22 -1.42
CA LEU A 85 -7.67 16.44 -2.21
C LEU A 85 -8.75 17.38 -1.66
N SER A 86 -8.48 18.67 -1.68
CA SER A 86 -9.54 19.68 -1.57
C SER A 86 -10.31 19.76 -2.89
N SER A 87 -11.64 19.69 -2.86
CA SER A 87 -12.47 19.74 -4.08
C SER A 87 -12.30 21.04 -4.87
N ASP A 88 -12.00 22.14 -4.19
CA ASP A 88 -11.93 23.47 -4.80
C ASP A 88 -10.62 23.76 -5.53
N THR A 89 -9.53 23.06 -5.19
CA THR A 89 -8.19 23.45 -5.65
C THR A 89 -7.39 22.31 -6.27
N ASN A 90 -7.89 21.07 -6.25
CA ASN A 90 -7.12 19.85 -6.59
C ASN A 90 -5.77 19.75 -5.85
N LEU A 91 -5.57 20.54 -4.79
CA LEU A 91 -4.36 20.51 -3.98
C LEU A 91 -4.41 19.29 -3.07
N ILE A 92 -3.28 18.61 -2.98
CA ILE A 92 -3.11 17.48 -2.07
C ILE A 92 -2.88 18.02 -0.66
N LYS A 93 -3.83 17.79 0.23
CA LYS A 93 -3.76 18.18 1.64
C LYS A 93 -2.98 17.17 2.47
N THR A 94 -3.06 15.89 2.13
CA THR A 94 -2.38 14.83 2.87
C THR A 94 -2.05 13.67 1.97
N ILE A 95 -0.89 13.08 2.23
CA ILE A 95 -0.45 11.82 1.65
C ILE A 95 0.01 10.91 2.76
N ILE A 96 -0.54 9.70 2.78
CA ILE A 96 -0.01 8.59 3.54
C ILE A 96 0.51 7.58 2.52
N GLU A 97 1.78 7.20 2.66
CA GLU A 97 2.47 6.23 1.82
C GLU A 97 2.81 5.00 2.66
N LEU A 98 2.37 3.82 2.22
CA LEU A 98 2.82 2.55 2.75
C LEU A 98 3.74 1.91 1.69
N ASN A 99 5.05 1.99 1.94
CA ASN A 99 6.07 1.47 1.05
C ASN A 99 6.51 0.08 1.53
N TYR A 100 6.41 -0.91 0.65
CA TYR A 100 6.79 -2.28 0.95
C TYR A 100 8.20 -2.60 0.42
N GLY A 101 8.67 -1.94 -0.65
CA GLY A 101 10.00 -2.14 -1.22
C GLY A 101 10.16 -3.44 -2.02
N GLU A 102 11.31 -3.59 -2.69
CA GLU A 102 11.63 -4.76 -3.54
C GLU A 102 11.99 -6.01 -2.70
N ASP A 103 12.45 -5.82 -1.46
CA ASP A 103 12.81 -6.92 -0.54
C ASP A 103 11.63 -7.44 0.28
N ALA A 104 10.40 -6.97 0.02
CA ALA A 104 9.23 -7.42 0.76
C ALA A 104 8.90 -8.87 0.43
N SER A 105 8.74 -9.71 1.46
CA SER A 105 8.21 -11.07 1.26
C SER A 105 6.80 -11.04 0.64
N TYR A 106 6.04 -9.97 0.87
CA TYR A 106 4.71 -9.76 0.30
C TYR A 106 4.56 -8.32 -0.17
N TYR A 107 4.00 -8.13 -1.36
CA TYR A 107 3.73 -6.80 -1.91
C TYR A 107 2.30 -6.68 -2.45
N PRO A 108 1.72 -5.47 -2.42
CA PRO A 108 0.37 -5.25 -2.91
C PRO A 108 0.35 -5.34 -4.44
N ILE A 109 -0.55 -6.15 -4.98
CA ILE A 109 -0.73 -6.32 -6.44
C ILE A 109 -2.07 -5.82 -6.93
N ASP A 110 -3.06 -5.75 -6.04
CA ASP A 110 -4.37 -5.22 -6.39
C ASP A 110 -5.03 -4.51 -5.21
N VAL A 111 -5.84 -3.51 -5.53
CA VAL A 111 -6.59 -2.70 -4.57
C VAL A 111 -8.06 -2.63 -4.95
N TYR A 112 -8.89 -2.57 -3.94
CA TYR A 112 -10.32 -2.74 -3.99
C TYR A 112 -10.93 -1.83 -2.93
N THR A 113 -12.21 -1.49 -3.08
CA THR A 113 -12.89 -0.66 -2.09
C THR A 113 -14.20 -1.28 -1.68
N PHE A 114 -14.44 -1.20 -0.39
CA PHE A 114 -15.72 -1.46 0.21
C PHE A 114 -16.26 -0.12 0.69
N GLU A 115 -17.47 0.26 0.27
CA GLU A 115 -18.13 1.43 0.85
C GLU A 115 -18.50 1.10 2.29
N ALA A 116 -17.68 1.58 3.22
CA ALA A 116 -17.96 1.53 4.65
C ALA A 116 -18.83 2.73 5.06
N GLU A 117 -19.27 2.73 6.32
CA GLU A 117 -20.17 3.75 6.93
C GLU A 117 -19.80 5.20 6.56
N LYS A 118 -20.78 6.11 6.63
CA LYS A 118 -20.56 7.57 6.48
C LYS A 118 -19.37 8.00 7.35
N GLY A 119 -18.30 8.49 6.72
CA GLY A 119 -17.10 9.02 7.40
C GLY A 119 -15.89 8.10 7.40
N SER A 120 -15.98 6.89 6.83
CA SER A 120 -14.82 6.02 6.63
C SER A 120 -14.86 5.27 5.31
N LYS A 121 -13.70 4.76 4.87
CA LYS A 121 -13.59 3.90 3.69
C LYS A 121 -12.67 2.74 3.99
N ASP A 122 -13.15 1.54 3.69
CA ASP A 122 -12.39 0.31 3.84
C ASP A 122 -11.78 -0.05 2.49
N ILE A 123 -10.45 -0.18 2.49
CA ILE A 123 -9.63 -0.37 1.30
C ILE A 123 -9.03 -1.76 1.40
N VAL A 124 -9.54 -2.64 0.55
CA VAL A 124 -9.16 -4.04 0.50
C VAL A 124 -7.95 -4.15 -0.42
N VAL A 125 -6.91 -4.82 0.03
CA VAL A 125 -5.66 -4.94 -0.71
C VAL A 125 -5.27 -6.40 -0.79
N LYS A 126 -5.04 -6.87 -2.01
CA LYS A 126 -4.46 -8.18 -2.28
C LYS A 126 -2.94 -8.05 -2.27
N PHE A 127 -2.30 -8.75 -1.34
CA PHE A 127 -0.85 -8.92 -1.29
C PHE A 127 -0.47 -10.28 -1.84
N VAL A 128 0.61 -10.35 -2.62
CA VAL A 128 1.16 -11.62 -3.14
C VAL A 128 2.60 -11.79 -2.68
N GLU A 129 2.99 -13.03 -2.49
CA GLU A 129 4.38 -13.42 -2.31
C GLU A 129 5.17 -13.19 -3.60
N GLY A 130 6.43 -12.77 -3.50
CA GLY A 130 7.23 -12.47 -4.69
C GLY A 130 7.59 -13.67 -5.55
N GLU A 131 7.75 -14.84 -4.93
CA GLU A 131 8.16 -16.08 -5.61
C GLU A 131 7.02 -17.07 -5.83
N GLY A 132 5.89 -16.89 -5.15
CA GLY A 132 4.91 -17.95 -4.94
C GLY A 132 3.50 -17.63 -5.43
N PRO A 133 2.65 -18.65 -5.54
CA PRO A 133 1.23 -18.44 -5.73
C PRO A 133 0.55 -17.98 -4.43
N VAL A 134 1.27 -17.75 -3.33
CA VAL A 134 0.66 -17.39 -2.05
C VAL A 134 0.22 -15.93 -2.06
N TYR A 135 -0.95 -15.66 -1.53
CA TYR A 135 -1.48 -14.31 -1.38
C TYR A 135 -2.25 -14.19 -0.07
N LEU A 136 -2.42 -12.96 0.41
CA LEU A 136 -3.26 -12.63 1.55
C LEU A 136 -4.05 -11.36 1.27
N ILE A 137 -5.09 -11.13 2.05
CA ILE A 137 -5.92 -9.93 1.99
C ILE A 137 -5.67 -9.11 3.25
N LYS A 138 -5.39 -7.82 3.06
CA LYS A 138 -5.45 -6.83 4.13
C LYS A 138 -6.56 -5.83 3.89
N ILE A 139 -7.13 -5.30 4.96
CA ILE A 139 -8.11 -4.22 4.89
C ILE A 139 -7.62 -3.05 5.70
N TYR A 140 -7.45 -1.93 5.03
CA TYR A 140 -7.13 -0.66 5.65
C TYR A 140 -8.39 0.19 5.78
N ARG A 141 -8.69 0.64 7.00
CA ARG A 141 -9.73 1.65 7.23
C ARG A 141 -9.12 3.04 7.22
N TRP A 142 -9.64 3.88 6.33
CA TRP A 142 -9.37 5.31 6.33
C TRP A 142 -10.48 6.05 7.07
N ASP A 143 -10.15 6.63 8.23
CA ASP A 143 -11.02 7.52 8.99
C ASP A 143 -10.90 8.95 8.43
N PHE A 144 -11.98 9.48 7.86
CA PHE A 144 -11.96 10.80 7.22
C PHE A 144 -11.93 11.96 8.22
N SER A 145 -12.41 11.74 9.44
CA SER A 145 -12.47 12.77 10.48
C SER A 145 -11.09 13.03 11.08
N LYS A 146 -10.32 11.96 11.30
CA LYS A 146 -8.96 12.02 11.85
C LYS A 146 -7.89 12.04 10.76
N ASN A 147 -8.28 11.71 9.53
CA ASN A 147 -7.38 11.53 8.40
C ASN A 147 -6.25 10.53 8.71
N THR A 148 -6.63 9.40 9.31
CA THR A 148 -5.72 8.32 9.71
C THR A 148 -6.07 7.03 9.00
N ILE A 149 -5.07 6.17 8.83
CA ILE A 149 -5.22 4.85 8.23
C ILE A 149 -4.82 3.79 9.25
N SER A 150 -5.63 2.75 9.36
CA SER A 150 -5.42 1.63 10.28
C SER A 150 -5.57 0.30 9.54
N ASP A 151 -4.68 -0.65 9.80
CA ASP A 151 -4.88 -2.05 9.44
C ASP A 151 -5.91 -2.64 10.40
N ILE A 152 -7.07 -3.02 9.87
CA ILE A 152 -8.19 -3.53 10.68
C ILE A 152 -8.46 -5.01 10.45
N TYR A 153 -7.79 -5.62 9.48
CA TYR A 153 -7.92 -7.03 9.17
C TYR A 153 -6.76 -7.50 8.29
N THR A 154 -6.18 -8.62 8.68
CA THR A 154 -5.26 -9.41 7.86
C THR A 154 -5.78 -10.84 7.82
N SER A 155 -5.96 -11.38 6.62
CA SER A 155 -6.41 -12.77 6.45
C SER A 155 -5.30 -13.77 6.76
N GLN A 156 -5.69 -15.05 6.87
CA GLN A 156 -4.74 -16.14 6.65
C GLN A 156 -4.16 -16.10 5.23
N PHE A 157 -3.11 -16.90 4.99
CA PHE A 157 -2.54 -17.08 3.66
C PHE A 157 -3.44 -17.97 2.80
N TYR A 158 -3.55 -17.63 1.52
CA TYR A 158 -4.27 -18.37 0.51
C TYR A 158 -3.33 -18.76 -0.63
N PHE A 159 -3.47 -19.98 -1.13
CA PHE A 159 -2.82 -20.36 -2.38
C PHE A 159 -3.69 -19.86 -3.54
N SER A 160 -3.15 -18.93 -4.33
CA SER A 160 -3.72 -18.57 -5.62
C SER A 160 -3.66 -19.75 -6.57
N TYR A 161 -4.51 -19.71 -7.58
CA TYR A 161 -4.51 -20.71 -8.61
C TYR A 161 -3.16 -20.70 -9.36
N PRO A 162 -2.42 -21.82 -9.40
CA PRO A 162 -1.11 -21.87 -10.01
C PRO A 162 -1.21 -21.51 -11.49
N SER A 163 -0.31 -20.63 -11.93
CA SER A 163 -0.22 -20.21 -13.33
C SER A 163 0.07 -21.35 -14.31
N TRP A 164 0.55 -22.49 -13.82
CA TRP A 164 0.93 -23.66 -14.61
C TRP A 164 -0.22 -24.59 -14.99
N ASN A 165 -1.41 -24.46 -14.39
CA ASN A 165 -2.57 -25.27 -14.80
C ASN A 165 -3.44 -24.45 -15.78
N PRO A 166 -3.43 -24.76 -17.09
CA PRO A 166 -4.16 -23.98 -18.09
C PRO A 166 -5.66 -24.31 -18.13
N PHE A 167 -6.12 -25.34 -17.41
CA PHE A 167 -7.46 -25.91 -17.58
C PHE A 167 -8.49 -25.40 -16.58
N ALA A 168 -8.12 -24.96 -15.36
CA ALA A 168 -9.10 -24.34 -14.48
C ALA A 168 -9.20 -22.83 -14.71
N LYS A 169 -10.45 -22.38 -14.71
CA LYS A 169 -10.82 -20.99 -14.87
C LYS A 169 -10.35 -20.22 -13.63
N LYS A 170 -9.48 -19.23 -13.84
CA LYS A 170 -9.06 -18.31 -12.78
C LYS A 170 -10.26 -17.49 -12.32
N GLU A 171 -10.64 -17.62 -11.06
CA GLU A 171 -11.58 -16.72 -10.41
C GLU A 171 -10.83 -15.57 -9.73
N GLU A 172 -11.36 -14.36 -9.84
CA GLU A 172 -10.82 -13.16 -9.21
C GLU A 172 -11.58 -12.82 -7.92
N ILE A 173 -10.96 -12.02 -7.05
CA ILE A 173 -11.63 -11.50 -5.87
C ILE A 173 -12.81 -10.64 -6.33
N ARG A 174 -14.00 -10.94 -5.82
CA ARG A 174 -15.22 -10.17 -6.08
C ARG A 174 -15.63 -9.41 -4.82
N ILE A 175 -16.01 -8.15 -4.98
CA ILE A 175 -16.59 -7.35 -3.90
C ILE A 175 -18.06 -7.20 -4.20
N GLU A 176 -18.89 -7.59 -3.24
CA GLU A 176 -20.33 -7.48 -3.31
C GLU A 176 -20.83 -6.72 -2.08
N LYS A 177 -22.07 -6.21 -2.12
CA LYS A 177 -22.59 -5.40 -1.01
C LYS A 177 -22.62 -6.23 0.27
N GLY A 178 -21.73 -5.91 1.22
CA GLY A 178 -21.64 -6.57 2.52
C GLY A 178 -20.50 -7.59 2.67
N TYR A 179 -19.86 -8.05 1.59
CA TYR A 179 -18.85 -9.12 1.68
C TYR A 179 -17.83 -9.13 0.51
N ILE A 180 -16.73 -9.85 0.74
CA ILE A 180 -15.65 -10.07 -0.21
C ILE A 180 -15.53 -11.56 -0.46
N VAL A 181 -15.61 -11.96 -1.72
CA VAL A 181 -15.48 -13.35 -2.17
C VAL A 181 -14.02 -13.60 -2.54
N ILE A 182 -13.37 -14.54 -1.85
CA ILE A 182 -11.93 -14.82 -1.95
C ILE A 182 -11.75 -16.23 -2.55
N PRO A 183 -11.48 -16.34 -3.86
CA PRO A 183 -11.23 -17.63 -4.49
C PRO A 183 -9.81 -18.13 -4.20
N TYR A 184 -9.67 -19.37 -3.74
CA TYR A 184 -8.38 -19.97 -3.45
C TYR A 184 -8.30 -21.40 -3.96
N CYS A 185 -7.10 -21.93 -4.12
CA CYS A 185 -6.88 -23.32 -4.49
C CYS A 185 -6.50 -24.15 -3.26
N LEU A 186 -7.32 -25.16 -2.95
CA LEU A 186 -6.97 -26.16 -1.94
C LEU A 186 -6.19 -27.31 -2.62
N GLY A 187 -5.04 -27.67 -2.08
CA GLY A 187 -4.18 -28.74 -2.62
C GLY A 187 -3.13 -28.28 -3.63
N CYS A 188 -3.19 -27.04 -4.13
CA CYS A 188 -2.18 -26.54 -5.08
C CYS A 188 -0.73 -26.46 -4.54
N GLN A 189 -0.55 -26.58 -3.22
CA GLN A 189 0.75 -26.66 -2.57
C GLN A 189 1.52 -27.96 -2.89
N SER A 190 0.84 -29.04 -3.31
CA SER A 190 1.48 -30.35 -3.58
C SER A 190 1.97 -30.52 -5.02
N GLY A 191 1.76 -29.54 -5.91
CA GLY A 191 2.06 -29.68 -7.34
C GLY A 191 1.09 -30.59 -8.10
N GLU A 192 0.02 -31.02 -7.46
CA GLU A 192 -1.09 -31.77 -8.07
C GLU A 192 -2.25 -30.83 -8.46
N ASP A 193 -3.21 -31.35 -9.23
CA ASP A 193 -4.44 -30.63 -9.57
C ASP A 193 -5.25 -30.32 -8.31
N GLY A 194 -5.14 -29.08 -7.84
CA GLY A 194 -5.90 -28.59 -6.69
C GLY A 194 -7.34 -28.23 -7.04
N VAL A 195 -8.19 -28.17 -6.01
CA VAL A 195 -9.62 -27.85 -6.14
C VAL A 195 -9.85 -26.38 -5.81
N LEU A 196 -10.54 -25.67 -6.70
CA LEU A 196 -10.98 -24.30 -6.43
C LEU A 196 -12.02 -24.28 -5.31
N LYS A 197 -11.77 -23.44 -4.32
CA LYS A 197 -12.62 -23.18 -3.16
C LYS A 197 -12.81 -21.67 -3.02
N THR A 198 -13.71 -21.29 -2.13
CA THR A 198 -14.07 -19.90 -1.92
C THR A 198 -14.33 -19.66 -0.45
N ASP A 199 -13.62 -18.70 0.12
CA ASP A 199 -13.93 -18.13 1.43
C ASP A 199 -14.67 -16.81 1.23
N THR A 200 -15.58 -16.49 2.14
CA THR A 200 -16.30 -15.20 2.09
C THR A 200 -16.02 -14.39 3.35
N LEU A 201 -15.46 -13.20 3.16
CA LEU A 201 -15.22 -12.27 4.25
C LEU A 201 -16.42 -11.34 4.41
N PHE A 202 -17.13 -11.46 5.52
CA PHE A 202 -18.29 -10.64 5.85
C PHE A 202 -17.88 -9.46 6.72
N TYR A 203 -18.38 -8.27 6.37
CA TYR A 203 -18.30 -7.11 7.25
C TYR A 203 -19.42 -7.18 8.30
N LEU A 204 -19.06 -7.39 9.56
CA LEU A 204 -20.01 -7.45 10.66
C LEU A 204 -20.19 -6.04 11.23
N LEU A 205 -21.19 -5.31 10.72
CA LEU A 205 -21.51 -3.93 11.12
C LEU A 205 -21.54 -3.73 12.64
N GLU A 206 -22.21 -4.64 13.36
CA GLU A 206 -22.39 -4.56 14.82
C GLU A 206 -21.07 -4.66 15.60
N GLN A 207 -20.13 -5.44 15.08
CA GLN A 207 -18.83 -5.68 15.73
C GLN A 207 -17.74 -4.78 15.12
N LYS A 208 -18.03 -4.13 13.98
CA LYS A 208 -17.08 -3.41 13.13
C LYS A 208 -15.84 -4.24 12.77
N THR A 209 -16.00 -5.56 12.75
CA THR A 209 -14.95 -6.55 12.45
C THR A 209 -15.27 -7.29 11.15
N TYR A 210 -14.24 -7.98 10.65
CA TYR A 210 -14.38 -8.90 9.54
C TYR A 210 -14.29 -10.33 10.03
N SER A 211 -15.13 -11.22 9.50
CA SER A 211 -15.11 -12.65 9.80
C SER A 211 -15.18 -13.47 8.52
N ILE A 212 -14.40 -14.56 8.45
CA ILE A 212 -14.56 -15.58 7.40
C ILE A 212 -15.72 -16.48 7.78
N ARG A 213 -16.60 -16.79 6.81
CA ARG A 213 -17.63 -17.82 6.93
C ARG A 213 -17.62 -18.72 5.70
#